data_AF-A0A1V9YNF6-F1
#
_entry.id   AF-A0A1V9YNF6-F1
#
_cell.length_a   1.000
_cell.length_b   1.000
_cell.length_c   1.000
_cell.angle_alpha   90.00
_cell.angle_beta   90.00
_cell.angle_gamma   90.00
#
_symmetry.space_group_name_H-M   'P 1'
#
loop_
_entity.id
_entity.type
_entity.pdbx_description
1 polymer ?
#
loop_
_entity_poly.entity_id
_entity_poly.type
_entity_poly.pdbx_seq_one_letter_code
_entity_poly.pdbx_strand_id
1 'polypeptide(L)'
;MQRVRAQFYSDLDDDAWNSQRKQVYAWPSTANKLRVRPLGIGTTLTEDVEDELVRWAAELRKDGVPVARLLLTTKARELAHDAGLMAHQFKASHSWTTSLLKQHRLAFRARTRCVNATDADGHAAAVKFGQDVADIINTKVLHYI
;
A
#
# COMPACT_ATOMS: atom_id res chain seq x y z
N MET A 1 -31.05 15.11 -21.62
CA MET A 1 -29.99 15.55 -22.56
C MET A 1 -30.28 16.93 -23.17
N GLN A 2 -31.47 17.22 -23.69
CA GLN A 2 -31.76 18.52 -24.32
C GLN A 2 -31.68 19.73 -23.37
N ARG A 3 -32.01 19.53 -22.08
CA ARG A 3 -32.06 20.58 -21.07
C ARG A 3 -30.69 21.23 -20.75
N VAL A 4 -29.61 20.43 -20.77
CA VAL A 4 -28.24 20.92 -20.48
C VAL A 4 -27.70 21.73 -21.66
N ARG A 5 -27.97 21.28 -22.89
CA ARG A 5 -27.55 22.01 -24.08
C ARG A 5 -28.24 23.38 -24.16
N ALA A 6 -29.56 23.41 -24.00
CA ALA A 6 -30.32 24.66 -24.05
C ALA A 6 -29.91 25.67 -22.95
N GLN A 7 -29.36 25.21 -21.82
CA GLN A 7 -28.94 26.07 -20.72
C GLN A 7 -27.52 26.63 -20.86
N PHE A 8 -26.59 25.86 -21.43
CA PHE A 8 -25.16 26.22 -21.44
C PHE A 8 -24.57 26.44 -22.83
N TYR A 9 -25.25 25.97 -23.88
CA TYR A 9 -24.75 25.89 -25.26
C TYR A 9 -25.90 26.19 -26.23
N SER A 10 -26.64 27.27 -25.96
CA SER A 10 -27.80 27.70 -26.75
C SER A 10 -27.42 28.38 -28.06
N ASP A 11 -26.20 28.89 -28.13
CA ASP A 11 -25.56 29.56 -29.26
C ASP A 11 -24.94 28.59 -30.29
N LEU A 12 -24.79 27.31 -29.92
CA LEU A 12 -24.19 26.29 -30.77
C LEU A 12 -25.24 25.57 -31.63
N ASP A 13 -24.99 25.57 -32.93
CA ASP A 13 -25.73 24.78 -33.92
C ASP A 13 -25.66 23.26 -33.65
N ASP A 14 -26.65 22.51 -34.14
CA ASP A 14 -26.81 21.07 -33.91
C ASP A 14 -25.56 20.27 -34.32
N ASP A 15 -24.98 20.63 -35.46
CA ASP A 15 -23.79 19.97 -35.99
C ASP A 15 -22.51 20.34 -35.22
N ALA A 16 -22.41 21.59 -34.76
CA ALA A 16 -21.32 22.06 -33.92
C ALA A 16 -21.35 21.37 -32.54
N TRP A 17 -22.53 21.28 -31.92
CA TRP A 17 -22.73 20.55 -30.66
C TRP A 17 -22.38 19.07 -30.79
N ASN A 18 -22.86 18.41 -31.85
CA ASN A 18 -22.57 17.00 -32.07
C ASN A 18 -21.08 16.74 -32.33
N SER A 19 -20.39 17.67 -33.01
CA SER A 19 -18.94 17.60 -33.24
C SER A 19 -18.14 17.76 -31.95
N GLN A 20 -18.47 18.75 -31.12
CA GLN A 20 -17.80 19.00 -29.86
C GLN A 20 -18.06 17.89 -28.83
N ARG A 21 -19.29 17.37 -28.77
CA ARG A 21 -19.62 16.20 -27.94
C ARG A 21 -18.85 14.95 -28.36
N LYS A 22 -18.64 14.73 -29.67
CA LYS A 22 -17.83 13.62 -30.17
C LYS A 22 -16.34 13.78 -29.82
N GLN A 23 -15.81 15.00 -29.79
CA GLN A 23 -14.41 15.24 -29.36
C GLN A 23 -14.16 14.80 -27.91
N VAL A 24 -15.12 14.99 -27.00
CA VAL A 24 -14.99 14.53 -25.60
C VAL A 24 -14.80 13.01 -25.51
N TYR A 25 -15.48 12.23 -26.36
CA TYR A 25 -15.30 10.77 -26.44
C TYR A 25 -13.99 10.36 -27.14
N ALA A 26 -13.42 11.23 -27.96
CA ALA A 26 -12.13 11.01 -28.62
C ALA A 26 -10.93 11.35 -27.72
N TRP A 27 -11.16 11.96 -26.55
CA TRP A 27 -10.08 12.23 -25.61
C TRP A 27 -9.50 10.92 -25.05
N PRO A 28 -8.18 10.72 -25.16
CA PRO A 28 -7.55 9.51 -24.65
C PRO A 28 -7.72 9.44 -23.14
N SER A 29 -8.14 8.28 -22.64
CA SER A 29 -8.36 8.06 -21.20
C SER A 29 -7.13 8.43 -20.39
N THR A 30 -7.25 9.45 -19.56
CA THR A 30 -6.23 9.87 -18.60
C THR A 30 -6.22 9.00 -17.34
N ALA A 31 -7.15 8.05 -17.22
CA ALA A 31 -7.35 7.24 -16.01
C ALA A 31 -6.10 6.45 -15.59
N ASN A 32 -5.30 6.01 -16.57
CA ASN A 32 -4.04 5.29 -16.35
C ASN A 32 -2.79 6.17 -16.50
N LYS A 33 -2.93 7.48 -16.72
CA LYS A 33 -1.79 8.41 -16.65
C LYS A 33 -1.48 8.67 -15.17
N LEU A 34 -0.89 7.67 -14.54
CA LEU A 34 -0.36 7.79 -13.20
C LEU A 34 0.78 8.81 -13.25
N ARG A 35 0.73 9.84 -12.39
CA ARG A 35 1.89 10.69 -12.06
C ARG A 35 2.87 9.83 -11.25
N VAL A 36 3.45 8.79 -11.85
CA VAL A 36 4.50 8.01 -11.23
C VAL A 36 5.76 8.84 -11.34
N ARG A 37 6.18 9.43 -10.22
CA ARG A 37 7.51 10.01 -10.13
C ARG A 37 8.52 8.87 -10.16
N PRO A 38 9.67 9.02 -10.83
CA PRO A 38 10.77 8.07 -10.70
C PRO A 38 11.11 7.86 -9.22
N LEU A 39 11.52 6.64 -8.86
CA LEU A 39 12.05 6.39 -7.51
C LEU A 39 13.16 7.40 -7.21
N GLY A 40 13.16 7.97 -6.01
CA GLY A 40 14.13 8.98 -5.58
C GLY A 40 13.82 10.45 -5.96
N ILE A 41 12.85 10.73 -6.85
CA ILE A 41 12.51 12.12 -7.27
C ILE A 41 11.29 12.68 -6.48
N GLY A 42 10.91 12.01 -5.39
CA GLY A 42 9.60 12.18 -4.76
C GLY A 42 9.59 12.89 -3.41
N THR A 43 10.73 13.02 -2.74
CA THR A 43 10.76 13.29 -1.32
C THR A 43 11.46 14.61 -1.04
N THR A 44 10.88 15.35 -0.11
CA THR A 44 11.44 16.60 0.41
C THR A 44 12.75 16.37 1.18
N LEU A 45 13.11 15.10 1.41
CA LEU A 45 14.39 14.65 1.97
C LEU A 45 15.38 14.38 0.84
N THR A 46 16.66 14.51 1.15
CA THR A 46 17.74 13.97 0.32
C THR A 46 17.70 12.44 0.32
N GLU A 47 18.24 11.83 -0.74
CA GLU A 47 18.26 10.37 -0.92
C GLU A 47 18.93 9.66 0.27
N ASP A 48 20.07 10.16 0.74
CA ASP A 48 20.80 9.58 1.87
C ASP A 48 19.94 9.49 3.16
N VAL A 49 19.18 10.54 3.45
CA VAL A 49 18.35 10.64 4.65
C VAL A 49 17.10 9.76 4.52
N GLU A 50 16.55 9.66 3.32
CA GLU A 50 15.46 8.72 3.04
C GLU A 50 15.93 7.27 3.19
N ASP A 51 17.12 6.94 2.69
CA ASP A 51 17.71 5.60 2.81
C ASP A 51 17.98 5.22 4.26
N GLU A 52 18.45 6.15 5.09
CA GLU A 52 18.60 5.94 6.53
C GLU A 52 17.26 5.59 7.18
N LEU A 53 16.20 6.35 6.87
CA LEU A 53 14.86 6.10 7.37
C LEU A 53 14.31 4.72 6.94
N VAL A 54 14.57 4.34 5.69
CA VAL A 54 14.14 3.05 5.14
C VAL A 54 14.88 1.88 5.79
N ARG A 55 16.20 2.01 6.00
CA ARG A 55 17.01 1.00 6.71
C ARG A 55 16.52 0.82 8.13
N TRP A 56 16.32 1.91 8.87
CA TRP A 56 15.75 1.88 10.22
C TRP A 56 14.39 1.17 10.26
N ALA A 57 13.49 1.48 9.31
CA ALA A 57 12.18 0.84 9.25
C ALA A 57 12.26 -0.65 8.87
N ALA A 58 13.26 -1.06 8.08
CA ALA A 58 13.49 -2.44 7.70
C ALA A 58 14.09 -3.28 8.85
N GLU A 59 15.01 -2.71 9.62
CA GLU A 59 15.60 -3.34 10.81
C GLU A 59 14.53 -3.65 11.86
N LEU A 60 13.67 -2.69 12.20
CA LEU A 60 12.58 -2.92 13.13
C LEU A 60 11.63 -4.04 12.69
N ARG A 61 11.41 -4.20 11.38
CA ARG A 61 10.59 -5.30 10.85
C ARG A 61 11.29 -6.64 10.91
N LYS A 62 12.61 -6.66 10.74
CA LYS A 62 13.41 -7.86 10.94
C LYS A 62 13.28 -8.35 12.39
N ASP A 63 13.17 -7.42 13.33
CA ASP A 63 12.94 -7.71 14.75
C ASP A 63 11.46 -8.00 15.09
N GLY A 64 10.58 -8.08 14.08
CA GLY A 64 9.15 -8.35 14.26
C GLY A 64 8.34 -7.19 14.80
N VAL A 65 8.94 -5.99 14.95
CA VAL A 65 8.28 -4.81 15.48
C VAL A 65 7.50 -4.10 14.36
N PRO A 66 6.18 -3.89 14.51
CA PRO A 66 5.43 -3.17 13.50
C PRO A 66 5.75 -1.68 13.53
N VAL A 67 6.27 -1.15 12.42
CA VAL A 67 6.52 0.29 12.26
C VAL A 67 5.19 1.00 11.98
N ALA A 68 4.58 1.54 13.03
CA ALA A 68 3.39 2.37 12.92
C ALA A 68 3.68 3.66 12.14
N ARG A 69 2.66 4.17 11.43
CA ARG A 69 2.76 5.40 10.64
C ARG A 69 3.26 6.59 11.46
N LEU A 70 2.77 6.73 12.69
CA LEU A 70 3.18 7.79 13.61
C LEU A 70 4.69 7.74 13.89
N LEU A 71 5.20 6.54 14.17
CA LEU A 71 6.62 6.28 14.44
C LEU A 71 7.48 6.67 13.24
N LEU A 72 7.06 6.26 12.04
CA LEU A 72 7.71 6.63 10.79
C LEU A 72 7.72 8.15 10.58
N THR A 73 6.60 8.84 10.86
CA THR A 73 6.53 10.31 10.72
C THR A 73 7.38 11.05 11.74
N THR A 74 7.50 10.53 12.96
CA THR A 74 8.34 11.13 14.00
C THR A 74 9.80 10.99 13.62
N LYS A 75 10.25 9.78 13.29
CA LYS A 75 11.64 9.53 12.87
C LYS A 75 12.01 10.31 11.61
N ALA A 76 11.11 10.40 10.64
CA ALA A 76 11.33 11.20 9.43
C ALA A 76 11.54 12.69 9.75
N ARG A 77 10.82 13.25 10.73
CA ARG A 77 10.98 14.66 11.13
C ARG A 77 12.28 14.90 11.88
N GLU A 78 12.69 13.96 12.72
CA GLU A 78 13.99 13.99 13.41
C GLU A 78 15.12 14.02 12.37
N LEU A 79 15.12 13.06 11.44
CA LEU A 79 16.13 12.99 10.38
C LEU A 79 16.11 14.23 9.46
N ALA A 80 14.94 14.79 9.19
CA ALA A 80 14.82 16.04 8.45
C ALA A 80 15.44 17.22 9.21
N HIS A 81 15.19 17.33 10.52
CA HIS A 81 15.77 18.35 11.36
C HIS A 81 17.31 18.23 11.41
N ASP A 82 17.83 17.02 11.56
CA ASP A 82 19.26 16.74 11.56
C ASP A 82 19.91 17.06 10.20
N ALA A 83 19.16 16.88 9.11
CA ALA A 83 19.54 17.31 7.76
C ALA A 83 19.39 18.83 7.50
N GLY A 84 18.99 19.62 8.51
CA GLY A 84 18.85 21.07 8.43
C GLY A 84 17.52 21.57 7.86
N LEU A 85 16.51 20.70 7.72
CA LEU A 85 15.17 21.09 7.28
C LEU A 85 14.35 21.64 8.46
N MET A 86 13.71 22.77 8.22
CA MET A 86 12.81 23.39 9.18
C MET A 86 11.44 22.68 9.19
N ALA A 87 10.74 22.72 10.32
CA ALA A 87 9.42 22.09 10.49
C ALA A 87 8.35 22.56 9.47
N HIS A 88 8.49 23.78 8.94
CA HIS A 88 7.60 24.30 7.90
C HIS A 88 7.91 23.73 6.51
N GLN A 89 9.15 23.32 6.25
CA GLN A 89 9.61 22.75 4.98
C GLN A 89 9.23 21.27 4.89
N PHE A 90 9.34 20.53 6.00
CA PHE A 90 9.02 19.11 6.04
C PHE A 90 8.08 18.74 7.19
N LYS A 91 6.85 18.36 6.83
CA LYS A 91 5.81 17.98 7.80
C LYS A 91 5.62 16.47 7.97
N ALA A 92 6.31 15.64 7.18
CA ALA A 92 6.02 14.20 7.06
C ALA A 92 4.52 13.93 6.90
N SER A 93 3.89 14.55 5.89
CA SER A 93 2.43 14.49 5.71
C SER A 93 1.94 13.06 5.45
N HIS A 94 0.63 12.84 5.61
CA HIS A 94 0.02 11.54 5.34
C HIS A 94 0.30 11.05 3.90
N SER A 95 0.16 11.95 2.91
CA SER A 95 0.41 11.63 1.51
C SER A 95 1.87 11.27 1.26
N TRP A 96 2.82 12.02 1.83
CA TRP A 96 4.25 11.72 1.76
C TRP A 96 4.55 10.34 2.37
N THR A 97 4.03 10.07 3.57
CA THR A 97 4.24 8.81 4.28
C THR A 97 3.67 7.61 3.52
N THR A 98 2.48 7.75 2.93
CA THR A 98 1.87 6.69 2.12
C THR A 98 2.68 6.43 0.85
N SER A 99 3.22 7.47 0.22
CA SER A 99 4.11 7.33 -0.94
C SER A 99 5.41 6.62 -0.58
N LEU A 100 6.07 7.01 0.52
CA LEU A 100 7.29 6.38 1.02
C LEU A 100 7.08 4.88 1.26
N LEU A 101 6.01 4.54 2.00
CA LEU A 101 5.68 3.14 2.29
C LEU A 101 5.37 2.33 1.02
N LYS A 102 4.77 2.96 0.01
CA LYS A 102 4.48 2.30 -1.27
C LYS A 102 5.73 2.08 -2.12
N GLN A 103 6.59 3.10 -2.20
CA GLN A 103 7.82 3.08 -2.99
C GLN A 103 8.79 2.02 -2.47
N HIS A 104 8.98 1.96 -1.15
CA HIS A 104 9.92 1.05 -0.50
C HIS A 104 9.32 -0.30 -0.11
N ARG A 105 8.11 -0.62 -0.61
CA ARG A 105 7.39 -1.88 -0.28
C ARG A 105 7.22 -2.10 1.23
N LEU A 106 7.20 -1.01 1.99
CA LEU A 106 7.01 -1.03 3.43
C LEU A 106 5.52 -1.00 3.83
N ALA A 107 4.57 -0.89 2.90
CA ALA A 107 3.15 -1.00 3.26
C ALA A 107 2.82 -2.39 3.86
N PHE A 108 2.21 -2.44 5.04
CA PHE A 108 1.64 -3.67 5.58
C PHE A 108 0.57 -4.17 4.62
N ARG A 109 0.85 -5.29 3.96
CA ARG A 109 -0.14 -6.00 3.15
C ARG A 109 -0.39 -7.35 3.81
N ALA A 110 -1.40 -7.39 4.66
CA ALA A 110 -1.98 -8.66 5.07
C ALA A 110 -2.65 -9.29 3.84
N ARG A 111 -2.42 -10.59 3.63
CA ARG A 111 -3.09 -11.34 2.56
C ARG A 111 -4.57 -11.45 2.93
N THR A 112 -5.42 -10.59 2.37
CA THR A 112 -6.87 -10.51 2.71
C THR A 112 -7.67 -11.73 2.23
N ARG A 113 -7.04 -12.70 1.55
CA ARG A 113 -7.62 -14.02 1.25
C ARG A 113 -6.70 -15.14 1.70
N CYS A 114 -7.01 -15.73 2.84
CA CYS A 114 -6.73 -17.12 3.15
C CYS A 114 -7.90 -17.97 2.64
N VAL A 115 -8.19 -17.96 1.33
CA VAL A 115 -9.29 -18.78 0.79
C VAL A 115 -8.82 -20.11 0.21
N ASN A 116 -7.51 -20.27 -0.03
CA ASN A 116 -6.87 -21.54 -0.36
C ASN A 116 -5.43 -21.47 0.18
N ALA A 117 -5.21 -21.90 1.42
CA ALA A 117 -4.09 -22.80 1.61
C ALA A 117 -4.51 -24.07 0.86
N THR A 118 -3.67 -24.59 -0.03
CA THR A 118 -3.95 -25.79 -0.80
C THR A 118 -4.50 -26.87 0.15
N ASP A 119 -5.68 -27.44 -0.14
CA ASP A 119 -6.32 -28.46 0.73
C ASP A 119 -5.35 -29.60 1.11
N ALA A 120 -4.34 -29.85 0.26
CA ALA A 120 -3.25 -30.79 0.53
C ALA A 120 -2.45 -30.46 1.81
N ASP A 121 -2.11 -29.19 2.07
CA ASP A 121 -1.34 -28.78 3.25
C ASP A 121 -2.20 -28.90 4.52
N GLY A 122 -3.50 -28.59 4.42
CA GLY A 122 -4.46 -28.76 5.51
C GLY A 122 -4.69 -30.24 5.84
N HIS A 123 -4.81 -31.10 4.82
CA HIS A 123 -5.00 -32.52 5.01
C HIS A 123 -3.76 -33.18 5.62
N ALA A 124 -2.56 -32.81 5.19
CA ALA A 124 -1.31 -33.29 5.78
C ALA A 124 -1.17 -32.88 7.25
N ALA A 125 -1.54 -31.63 7.59
CA ALA A 125 -1.56 -31.16 8.97
C ALA A 125 -2.58 -31.91 9.84
N ALA A 126 -3.76 -32.21 9.30
CA ALA A 126 -4.80 -32.97 10.02
C ALA A 126 -4.38 -34.43 10.28
N VAL A 127 -3.73 -35.09 9.30
CA VAL A 127 -3.20 -36.46 9.46
C VAL A 127 -2.12 -36.50 10.53
N LYS A 128 -1.18 -35.55 10.49
CA LYS A 128 -0.11 -35.46 11.49
C LYS A 128 -0.66 -35.24 12.91
N PHE A 129 -1.64 -34.35 13.06
CA PHE A 129 -2.30 -34.12 14.34
C PHE A 129 -2.98 -35.39 14.87
N GLY A 130 -3.66 -36.16 13.99
CA GLY A 130 -4.26 -37.43 14.37
C GLY A 130 -3.25 -38.47 14.86
N GLN A 131 -2.08 -38.54 14.23
CA GLN A 131 -0.97 -39.40 14.65
C GLN A 131 -0.43 -38.99 16.03
N ASP A 132 -0.16 -37.70 16.23
CA ASP A 132 0.35 -37.18 17.51
C ASP A 132 -0.64 -37.47 18.66
N VAL A 133 -1.94 -37.30 18.43
CA VAL A 133 -2.99 -37.62 19.42
C VAL A 133 -3.04 -39.11 19.72
N ALA A 134 -2.94 -39.97 18.71
CA ALA A 134 -2.92 -41.43 18.89
C ALA A 134 -1.69 -41.87 19.69
N ASP A 135 -0.52 -41.32 19.40
CA ASP A 135 0.73 -41.62 20.11
C ASP A 135 0.65 -41.19 21.58
N ILE A 136 0.07 -40.01 21.86
CA ILE A 136 -0.16 -39.54 23.24
C ILE A 136 -1.12 -40.46 23.98
N ILE A 137 -2.20 -40.91 23.34
CA ILE A 137 -3.16 -41.83 23.96
C ILE A 137 -2.47 -43.16 24.25
N ASN A 138 -1.72 -43.71 23.29
CA ASN A 138 -1.11 -45.03 23.42
C ASN A 138 0.02 -45.03 24.47
N THR A 139 0.86 -43.99 24.50
CA THR A 139 1.90 -43.84 25.54
C THR A 139 1.31 -43.64 26.94
N LYS A 140 0.19 -42.94 27.08
CA LYS A 140 -0.48 -42.76 28.39
C LYS A 140 -1.24 -43.99 28.85
N VAL A 141 -1.78 -44.80 27.93
CA VAL A 141 -2.46 -46.07 28.26
C VAL A 141 -1.46 -47.13 28.73
N LEU A 142 -0.24 -47.16 28.18
CA LEU A 142 0.83 -48.08 28.61
C LEU A 142 1.41 -47.75 29.99
N HIS A 143 1.09 -46.60 30.58
CA HIS A 143 1.56 -46.18 31.91
C HIS A 143 0.55 -46.50 33.03
N TYR A 144 -0.56 -47.18 32.71
CA TYR A 144 -1.66 -47.51 33.63
C TYR A 144 -2.11 -48.99 33.58
N ILE A 145 -1.23 -49.89 33.09
CA ILE A 145 -1.34 -51.36 33.20
C ILE A 145 -0.07 -51.85 33.88
#